data_AF-A0A9E1HWZ8-F1
#
_entry.id   AF-A0A9E1HWZ8-F1
#
_cell.length_a   1.000
_cell.length_b   1.000
_cell.length_c   1.000
_cell.angle_alpha   90.00
_cell.angle_beta   90.00
_cell.angle_gamma   90.00
#
_symmetry.space_group_name_H-M   'P 1'
#
loop_
_entity.id
_entity.type
_entity.pdbx_description
1 polymer ?
#
loop_
_entity_poly.entity_id
_entity_poly.type
_entity_poly.pdbx_seq_one_letter_code
_entity_poly.pdbx_strand_id
1 'polypeptide(L)'
;MNKILFSNRLADLRKMRGFKTQYALAKTYNEKFPAKHRNDAAGNEGNLGGIFGTIKNYENPNKEISPKLSIVYNLCDILECDIDYLLGKIDVPRHETADIMSVTGLTDDAVYFLNTLKDCNDPIWRDGLKAVNTLLSESHFDRCADFWGRLSLFLFSSNTPYRVQFGERFQDLSAEEVLAILLRENEGVLRKIRQEGLNNG
;
A
#
# COMPACT_ATOMS: atom_id res chain seq x y z
N MET A 1 13.48 -11.96 16.99
CA MET A 1 13.18 -10.89 16.02
C MET A 1 14.36 -10.79 15.07
N ASN A 2 14.14 -10.79 13.76
CA ASN A 2 15.20 -10.50 12.79
C ASN A 2 15.42 -8.97 12.73
N LYS A 3 16.51 -8.48 13.32
CA LYS A 3 16.78 -7.03 13.43
C LYS A 3 16.98 -6.35 12.07
N ILE A 4 17.60 -7.04 11.11
CA ILE A 4 17.84 -6.50 9.76
C ILE A 4 16.49 -6.31 9.05
N LEU A 5 15.63 -7.33 9.13
CA LEU A 5 14.29 -7.25 8.55
C LEU A 5 13.45 -6.13 9.18
N PHE A 6 13.47 -6.02 10.52
CA PHE A 6 12.79 -4.96 11.26
C PHE A 6 13.27 -3.57 10.81
N SER A 7 14.59 -3.35 10.74
CA SER A 7 15.17 -2.06 10.34
C SER A 7 14.79 -1.69 8.91
N ASN A 8 14.86 -2.63 7.98
CA ASN A 8 14.50 -2.40 6.58
C ASN A 8 13.01 -2.11 6.42
N ARG A 9 12.14 -2.95 7.00
CA ARG A 9 10.68 -2.77 6.94
C ARG A 9 10.22 -1.44 7.53
N LEU A 10 10.82 -1.02 8.66
CA LEU A 10 10.52 0.28 9.26
C LEU A 10 10.93 1.44 8.34
N ALA A 11 12.15 1.39 7.79
CA ALA A 11 12.66 2.43 6.90
C ALA A 11 11.86 2.53 5.59
N ASP A 12 11.44 1.40 5.03
CA ASP A 12 10.68 1.34 3.79
C ASP A 12 9.25 1.84 4.01
N LEU A 13 8.57 1.40 5.09
CA LEU A 13 7.26 1.96 5.46
C LEU A 13 7.32 3.47 5.67
N ARG A 14 8.33 3.96 6.39
CA ARG A 14 8.51 5.40 6.60
C ARG A 14 8.53 6.15 5.25
N LYS A 15 9.30 5.67 4.28
CA LYS A 15 9.39 6.28 2.94
C LYS A 15 8.07 6.16 2.17
N MET A 16 7.42 4.99 2.19
CA MET A 16 6.14 4.75 1.50
C MET A 16 5.03 5.65 2.04
N ARG A 17 5.03 5.94 3.34
CA ARG A 17 4.09 6.88 3.99
C ARG A 17 4.48 8.35 3.84
N GLY A 18 5.44 8.67 2.97
CA GLY A 18 5.80 10.05 2.62
C GLY A 18 6.76 10.73 3.59
N PHE A 19 7.20 10.07 4.66
CA PHE A 19 8.18 10.62 5.60
C PHE A 19 9.59 10.53 5.01
N LYS A 20 10.00 11.56 4.27
CA LYS A 20 11.31 11.61 3.59
C LYS A 20 12.50 11.41 4.54
N THR A 21 12.37 11.83 5.80
CA THR A 21 13.44 11.74 6.80
C THR A 21 12.96 11.09 8.11
N GLN A 22 13.88 10.49 8.84
CA GLN A 22 13.66 10.00 10.21
C GLN A 22 13.21 11.14 11.14
N TYR A 23 13.69 12.36 10.88
CA TYR A 23 13.29 13.57 11.61
C TYR A 23 11.82 13.90 11.38
N ALA A 24 11.32 13.81 10.14
CA ALA A 24 9.91 14.06 9.84
C ALA A 24 8.99 13.07 10.56
N LEU A 25 9.38 11.79 10.62
CA LEU A 25 8.65 10.78 11.39
C LEU A 25 8.72 11.06 12.90
N ALA A 26 9.89 11.40 13.43
CA ALA A 26 10.09 11.76 14.84
C ALA A 26 9.25 12.97 15.27
N LYS A 27 9.15 13.98 14.40
CA LYS A 27 8.33 15.17 14.63
C LYS A 27 6.85 14.79 14.75
N THR A 28 6.33 14.05 13.77
CA THR A 28 4.95 13.56 13.74
C THR A 28 4.64 12.69 14.95
N TYR A 29 5.59 11.84 15.37
CA TYR A 29 5.46 11.03 16.58
C TYR A 29 5.23 11.89 17.82
N ASN A 30 6.03 12.92 18.04
CA ASN A 30 5.90 13.76 19.23
C ASN A 30 4.64 14.61 19.21
N GLU A 31 4.19 15.02 18.03
CA GLU A 31 2.93 15.74 17.86
C GLU A 31 1.74 14.85 18.24
N LYS A 32 1.73 13.59 17.79
CA LYS A 32 0.64 12.63 18.06
C LYS A 32 0.69 12.05 19.48
N PHE A 33 1.89 11.85 20.01
CA PHE A 33 2.14 11.24 21.33
C PHE A 33 2.98 12.16 22.21
N PRO A 34 2.43 13.31 22.64
CA PRO A 34 3.15 14.24 23.49
C PRO A 34 3.50 13.56 24.83
N ALA A 35 4.71 13.84 25.32
CA ALA A 35 5.08 13.41 26.67
C ALA A 35 4.16 14.10 27.67
N LYS A 36 3.21 13.37 28.26
CA LYS A 36 2.48 13.86 29.44
C LYS A 36 3.51 14.24 30.49
N HIS A 37 3.40 15.46 31.04
CA HIS A 37 4.26 16.02 32.09
C HIS A 37 4.85 14.93 33.01
N ARG A 38 6.11 14.57 32.76
CA ARG A 38 6.90 13.73 33.66
C ARG A 38 7.48 14.67 34.70
N ASN A 39 6.98 14.58 35.94
CA ASN A 39 7.54 15.24 37.12
C ASN A 39 8.86 14.55 37.54
N ASP A 40 9.75 14.32 36.59
CA ASP A 40 11.03 13.69 36.81
C ASP A 40 12.04 14.82 36.67
N ALA A 41 12.49 15.35 37.80
CA ALA A 41 13.40 16.48 37.94
C ALA A 41 14.84 16.15 37.44
N ALA A 42 14.95 15.75 36.18
CA ALA A 42 16.20 15.65 35.43
C ALA A 42 15.92 16.28 34.06
N GLY A 43 16.33 17.55 33.92
CA GLY A 43 16.02 18.40 32.78
C GLY A 43 16.22 17.72 31.42
N ASN A 44 15.18 17.77 30.60
CA ASN A 44 15.27 17.66 29.15
C ASN A 44 13.97 18.27 28.57
N GLU A 45 14.01 19.59 28.39
CA GLU A 45 13.05 20.34 27.60
C GLU A 45 12.83 19.66 26.23
N GLY A 46 11.58 19.50 25.79
CA GLY A 46 11.23 19.21 24.38
C GLY A 46 12.04 18.09 23.70
N ASN A 47 11.85 16.83 24.11
CA ASN A 47 12.73 15.71 23.76
C ASN A 47 12.55 15.14 22.33
N LEU A 48 12.58 15.99 21.30
CA LEU A 48 12.63 15.62 19.88
C LEU A 48 13.87 14.77 19.57
N GLY A 49 14.98 15.01 20.29
CA GLY A 49 16.23 14.25 20.19
C GLY A 49 16.11 12.79 20.64
N GLY A 50 15.32 12.49 21.68
CA GLY A 50 15.18 11.13 22.23
C GLY A 50 14.51 10.15 21.27
N ILE A 51 13.35 10.52 20.71
CA ILE A 51 12.66 9.66 19.74
C ILE A 51 13.37 9.64 18.40
N PHE A 52 13.95 10.76 17.95
CA PHE A 52 14.73 10.80 16.72
C PHE A 52 15.93 9.85 16.79
N GLY A 53 16.70 9.88 17.88
CA GLY A 53 17.79 8.95 18.11
C GLY A 53 17.32 7.49 18.17
N THR A 54 16.14 7.26 18.75
CA THR A 54 15.52 5.92 18.79
C THR A 54 15.18 5.41 17.39
N ILE A 55 14.49 6.20 16.56
CA ILE A 55 14.14 5.85 15.18
C ILE A 55 15.41 5.62 14.35
N LYS A 56 16.42 6.48 14.48
CA LYS A 56 17.72 6.32 13.79
C LYS A 56 18.40 5.00 14.15
N ASN A 57 18.32 4.58 15.41
CA ASN A 57 18.85 3.29 15.84
C ASN A 57 18.00 2.12 15.31
N TYR A 58 16.67 2.25 15.31
CA TYR A 58 15.76 1.21 14.83
C TYR A 58 15.89 0.96 13.33
N GLU A 59 16.13 1.99 12.52
CA GLU A 59 16.38 1.87 11.08
C GLU A 59 17.82 1.50 10.72
N ASN A 60 18.70 1.30 11.71
CA ASN A 60 20.08 0.89 11.44
C ASN A 60 20.25 -0.63 11.61
N PRO A 61 20.38 -1.39 10.51
CA PRO A 61 20.48 -2.86 10.57
C PRO A 61 21.72 -3.37 11.31
N ASN A 62 22.75 -2.51 11.44
CA ASN A 62 24.00 -2.85 12.13
C ASN A 62 23.93 -2.57 13.65
N LYS A 63 22.88 -1.91 14.14
CA LYS A 63 22.76 -1.58 15.56
C LYS A 63 22.11 -2.73 16.32
N GLU A 64 22.68 -3.10 17.46
CA GLU A 64 21.97 -3.97 18.40
C GLU A 64 20.83 -3.18 19.04
N ILE A 65 19.61 -3.68 18.88
CA ILE A 65 18.40 -3.00 19.34
C ILE A 65 17.52 -3.96 20.13
N SER A 66 16.91 -3.44 21.19
CA SER A 66 15.78 -4.07 21.87
C SER A 66 14.60 -3.11 21.78
N PRO A 67 13.76 -3.21 20.73
CA PRO A 67 12.68 -2.27 20.50
C PRO A 67 11.70 -2.25 21.68
N LYS A 68 11.40 -1.05 22.20
CA LYS A 68 10.40 -0.89 23.26
C LYS A 68 9.02 -1.02 22.61
N LEU A 69 8.24 -1.99 23.07
CA LEU A 69 6.94 -2.32 22.48
C LEU A 69 6.02 -1.10 22.39
N SER A 70 6.01 -0.23 23.40
CA SER A 70 5.21 1.01 23.40
C SER A 70 5.61 1.98 22.29
N ILE A 71 6.90 2.09 21.96
CA ILE A 71 7.38 2.95 20.86
C ILE A 71 7.02 2.31 19.51
N VAL A 72 7.23 0.99 19.38
CA VAL A 72 6.89 0.26 18.14
C VAL A 72 5.39 0.34 17.85
N TYR A 73 4.56 0.15 18.88
CA TYR A 73 3.10 0.29 18.77
C TYR A 73 2.68 1.67 18.27
N ASN A 74 3.26 2.73 18.83
CA ASN A 74 3.00 4.10 18.40
C ASN A 74 3.49 4.37 16.97
N LEU A 75 4.62 3.79 16.56
CA LEU A 75 5.11 3.88 15.19
C LEU A 75 4.18 3.15 14.22
N CYS A 76 3.66 1.97 14.59
CA CYS A 76 2.67 1.21 13.84
C CYS A 76 1.39 2.03 13.59
N ASP A 77 0.92 2.78 14.59
CA ASP A 77 -0.25 3.67 14.46
C ASP A 77 0.00 4.88 13.55
N ILE A 78 1.24 5.36 13.41
CA ILE A 78 1.58 6.45 12.47
C ILE A 78 1.83 5.93 11.06
N LEU A 79 2.47 4.77 10.94
CA LEU A 79 2.87 4.18 9.66
C LEU A 79 1.79 3.28 9.05
N GLU A 80 0.66 3.16 9.76
CA GLU A 80 -0.48 2.33 9.39
C GLU A 80 -0.07 0.89 9.07
N CYS A 81 0.59 0.26 10.04
CA CYS A 81 0.98 -1.15 9.97
C CYS A 81 0.75 -1.86 11.30
N ASP A 82 0.85 -3.17 11.29
CA ASP A 82 0.76 -4.01 12.47
C ASP A 82 2.16 -4.45 12.91
N ILE A 83 2.34 -4.65 14.21
CA ILE A 83 3.64 -5.00 14.80
C ILE A 83 4.19 -6.29 14.18
N ASP A 84 3.32 -7.24 13.87
CA ASP A 84 3.68 -8.52 13.28
C ASP A 84 4.34 -8.37 11.90
N TYR A 85 4.01 -7.32 11.13
CA TYR A 85 4.74 -6.99 9.91
C TYR A 85 6.17 -6.57 10.23
N LEU A 86 6.37 -5.64 11.16
CA LEU A 86 7.73 -5.21 11.53
C LEU A 86 8.57 -6.35 12.10
N LEU A 87 7.94 -7.31 12.79
CA LEU A 87 8.62 -8.45 13.38
C LEU A 87 8.88 -9.62 12.41
N GLY A 88 8.36 -9.56 11.19
CA GLY A 88 8.59 -10.61 10.18
C GLY A 88 7.60 -11.78 10.21
N LYS A 89 6.43 -11.62 10.85
CA LYS A 89 5.42 -12.69 10.96
C LYS A 89 4.38 -12.67 9.84
N ILE A 90 4.13 -11.49 9.26
CA ILE A 90 3.31 -11.30 8.06
C ILE A 90 4.10 -10.51 7.03
N ASP A 91 3.79 -10.68 5.75
CA ASP A 91 4.57 -10.10 4.65
C ASP A 91 4.03 -8.77 4.13
N VAL A 92 2.83 -8.39 4.55
CA VAL A 92 2.22 -7.10 4.23
C VAL A 92 1.96 -6.28 5.49
N PRO A 93 1.84 -4.94 5.39
CA PRO A 93 1.77 -4.06 6.55
C PRO A 93 0.61 -4.33 7.52
N ARG A 94 -0.51 -4.90 7.07
CA ARG A 94 -1.72 -5.13 7.88
C ARG A 94 -2.17 -6.58 7.83
N HIS A 95 -2.62 -7.12 8.95
CA HIS A 95 -3.25 -8.45 9.04
C HIS A 95 -4.49 -8.55 8.17
N GLU A 96 -5.35 -7.53 8.14
CA GLU A 96 -6.52 -7.52 7.27
C GLU A 96 -6.15 -7.76 5.80
N THR A 97 -5.09 -7.10 5.32
CA THR A 97 -4.57 -7.33 3.96
C THR A 97 -4.02 -8.74 3.81
N ALA A 98 -3.22 -9.22 4.77
CA ALA A 98 -2.64 -10.57 4.73
C ALA A 98 -3.72 -11.66 4.70
N ASP A 99 -4.76 -11.50 5.51
CA ASP A 99 -5.89 -12.43 5.60
C ASP A 99 -6.64 -12.48 4.27
N ILE A 100 -6.99 -11.32 3.69
CA ILE A 100 -7.65 -11.25 2.37
C ILE A 100 -6.79 -11.94 1.30
N MET A 101 -5.49 -11.63 1.24
CA MET A 101 -4.58 -12.26 0.27
C MET A 101 -4.55 -13.79 0.45
N SER A 102 -4.48 -14.27 1.70
CA SER A 102 -4.40 -15.70 1.99
C SER A 102 -5.67 -16.47 1.59
N VAL A 103 -6.84 -15.84 1.75
CA VAL A 103 -8.15 -16.48 1.46
C VAL A 103 -8.53 -16.36 -0.01
N THR A 104 -8.16 -15.27 -0.67
CA THR A 104 -8.63 -14.95 -2.04
C THR A 104 -7.57 -15.17 -3.12
N GLY A 105 -6.28 -15.23 -2.76
CA GLY A 105 -5.17 -15.25 -3.72
C GLY A 105 -4.89 -13.90 -4.38
N LEU A 106 -5.54 -12.81 -3.96
CA LEU A 106 -5.26 -11.47 -4.45
C LEU A 106 -3.86 -10.99 -4.04
N THR A 107 -3.29 -10.07 -4.83
CA THR A 107 -2.04 -9.38 -4.50
C THR A 107 -2.27 -8.24 -3.50
N ASP A 108 -1.21 -7.77 -2.87
CA ASP A 108 -1.26 -6.64 -1.93
C ASP A 108 -1.77 -5.36 -2.61
N ASP A 109 -1.30 -5.06 -3.82
CA ASP A 109 -1.73 -3.93 -4.64
C ASP A 109 -3.21 -3.99 -4.97
N ALA A 110 -3.74 -5.18 -5.30
CA ALA A 110 -5.15 -5.36 -5.58
C ALA A 110 -6.02 -5.12 -4.34
N VAL A 111 -5.61 -5.64 -3.18
CA VAL A 111 -6.32 -5.41 -1.91
C VAL A 111 -6.24 -3.95 -1.49
N TYR A 112 -5.07 -3.30 -1.63
CA TYR A 112 -4.90 -1.88 -1.36
C TYR A 112 -5.81 -1.02 -2.24
N PHE A 113 -5.93 -1.36 -3.54
CA PHE A 113 -6.84 -0.68 -4.45
C PHE A 113 -8.30 -0.83 -4.02
N LEU A 114 -8.74 -2.05 -3.67
CA LEU A 114 -10.11 -2.29 -3.17
C LEU A 114 -10.41 -1.51 -1.89
N ASN A 115 -9.45 -1.44 -0.95
CA ASN A 115 -9.60 -0.62 0.25
C ASN A 115 -9.69 0.87 -0.07
N THR A 116 -8.86 1.35 -1.00
CA THR A 116 -8.90 2.76 -1.46
C THR A 116 -10.25 3.09 -2.11
N LEU A 117 -10.83 2.16 -2.87
CA LEU A 117 -12.17 2.34 -3.45
C LEU A 117 -13.25 2.48 -2.37
N LYS A 118 -13.18 1.68 -1.31
CA LYS A 118 -14.13 1.71 -0.21
C LYS A 118 -14.13 3.06 0.53
N ASP A 119 -12.94 3.63 0.73
CA ASP A 119 -12.79 4.89 1.47
C ASP A 119 -13.02 6.13 0.59
N CYS A 120 -13.18 5.96 -0.72
CA CYS A 120 -13.40 7.06 -1.65
C CYS A 120 -14.85 7.57 -1.56
N ASN A 121 -15.02 8.85 -1.22
CA ASN A 121 -16.34 9.50 -1.18
C ASN A 121 -16.82 10.02 -2.54
N ASP A 122 -16.01 9.88 -3.59
CA ASP A 122 -16.37 10.32 -4.92
C ASP A 122 -17.36 9.31 -5.57
N PRO A 123 -18.51 9.79 -6.10
CA PRO A 123 -19.55 8.95 -6.68
C PRO A 123 -19.07 7.99 -7.78
N ILE A 124 -18.11 8.40 -8.62
CA ILE A 124 -17.58 7.58 -9.72
C ILE A 124 -16.92 6.31 -9.17
N TRP A 125 -16.19 6.46 -8.06
CA TRP A 125 -15.48 5.35 -7.41
C TRP A 125 -16.42 4.40 -6.67
N ARG A 126 -17.53 4.92 -6.12
CA ARG A 126 -18.59 4.08 -5.53
C ARG A 126 -19.26 3.18 -6.56
N ASP A 127 -19.49 3.69 -7.77
CA ASP A 127 -20.05 2.88 -8.86
C ASP A 127 -19.04 1.86 -9.39
N GLY A 128 -17.75 2.18 -9.38
CA GLY A 128 -16.68 1.20 -9.62
C GLY A 128 -16.72 0.01 -8.66
N LEU A 129 -16.85 0.27 -7.36
CA LEU A 129 -16.96 -0.80 -6.35
C LEU A 129 -18.24 -1.63 -6.54
N LYS A 130 -19.37 -1.01 -6.91
CA LYS A 130 -20.60 -1.74 -7.27
C LYS A 130 -20.36 -2.66 -8.47
N ALA A 131 -19.69 -2.17 -9.51
CA ALA A 131 -19.39 -2.97 -10.70
C ALA A 131 -18.51 -4.18 -10.35
N VAL A 132 -17.47 -4.00 -9.54
CA VAL A 132 -16.62 -5.10 -9.05
C VAL A 132 -17.44 -6.12 -8.26
N ASN A 133 -18.27 -5.65 -7.31
CA ASN A 133 -19.12 -6.53 -6.52
C ASN A 133 -20.12 -7.31 -7.38
N THR A 134 -20.77 -6.65 -8.36
CA THR A 134 -21.68 -7.31 -9.30
C THR A 134 -20.93 -8.37 -10.11
N LEU A 135 -19.76 -8.03 -10.68
CA LEU A 135 -18.96 -8.99 -11.44
C LEU A 135 -18.61 -10.22 -10.59
N LEU A 136 -18.08 -10.02 -9.38
CA LEU A 136 -17.70 -11.11 -8.47
C LEU A 136 -18.90 -11.92 -7.98
N SER A 137 -20.06 -11.29 -7.72
CA SER A 137 -21.26 -11.99 -7.21
C SER A 137 -21.99 -12.75 -8.32
N GLU A 138 -22.09 -12.19 -9.52
CA GLU A 138 -22.63 -12.88 -10.69
C GLU A 138 -21.68 -13.99 -11.18
N SER A 139 -20.42 -13.99 -10.74
CA SER A 139 -19.45 -15.06 -11.02
C SER A 139 -19.85 -16.43 -10.47
N HIS A 140 -20.79 -16.48 -9.53
CA HIS A 140 -21.27 -17.72 -8.92
C HIS A 140 -22.13 -18.59 -9.86
N PHE A 141 -22.47 -18.09 -11.05
CA PHE A 141 -23.21 -18.87 -12.06
C PHE A 141 -22.24 -19.59 -13.01
N ASP A 142 -22.55 -20.85 -13.38
CA ASP A 142 -21.73 -21.69 -14.27
C ASP A 142 -21.31 -20.99 -15.58
N ARG A 143 -22.14 -20.07 -16.08
CA ARG A 143 -21.87 -19.28 -17.29
C ARG A 143 -20.74 -18.25 -17.10
N CYS A 144 -20.51 -17.77 -15.89
CA CYS A 144 -19.44 -16.83 -15.60
C CYS A 144 -18.09 -17.51 -15.37
N ALA A 145 -18.06 -18.76 -14.89
CA ALA A 145 -16.81 -19.53 -14.84
C ALA A 145 -16.21 -19.71 -16.25
N ASP A 146 -17.05 -19.99 -17.24
CA ASP A 146 -16.66 -20.02 -18.66
C ASP A 146 -16.19 -18.64 -19.17
N PHE A 147 -16.84 -17.56 -18.76
CA PHE A 147 -16.42 -16.19 -19.09
C PHE A 147 -15.03 -15.89 -18.51
N TRP A 148 -14.80 -16.16 -17.23
CA TRP A 148 -13.51 -15.96 -16.58
C TRP A 148 -12.43 -16.88 -17.13
N GLY A 149 -12.77 -18.13 -17.47
CA GLY A 149 -11.87 -19.05 -18.17
C GLY A 149 -11.45 -18.53 -19.54
N ARG A 150 -12.40 -18.01 -20.34
CA ARG A 150 -12.11 -17.37 -21.62
C ARG A 150 -11.31 -16.09 -21.47
N LEU A 151 -11.63 -15.26 -20.47
CA LEU A 151 -10.89 -14.04 -20.18
C LEU A 151 -9.45 -14.36 -19.75
N SER A 152 -9.26 -15.37 -18.92
CA SER A 152 -7.94 -15.86 -18.52
C SER A 152 -7.15 -16.40 -19.71
N LEU A 153 -7.78 -17.22 -20.56
CA LEU A 153 -7.14 -17.72 -21.79
C LEU A 153 -6.76 -16.56 -22.73
N PHE A 154 -7.64 -15.58 -22.89
CA PHE A 154 -7.44 -14.39 -23.72
C PHE A 154 -6.30 -13.52 -23.19
N LEU A 155 -6.26 -13.27 -21.87
CA LEU A 155 -5.29 -12.40 -21.22
C LEU A 155 -3.93 -13.06 -20.98
N PHE A 156 -3.89 -14.37 -20.75
CA PHE A 156 -2.70 -15.04 -20.19
C PHE A 156 -2.30 -16.35 -20.90
N SER A 157 -3.02 -16.79 -21.93
CA SER A 157 -2.70 -18.05 -22.66
C SER A 157 -2.68 -17.90 -24.19
N SER A 158 -3.01 -16.72 -24.70
CA SER A 158 -2.97 -16.41 -26.13
C SER A 158 -1.52 -16.16 -26.57
N ASN A 159 -0.89 -17.15 -27.21
CA ASN A 159 0.31 -16.92 -28.04
C ASN A 159 -0.02 -16.16 -29.34
N THR A 160 -1.29 -15.90 -29.60
CA THR A 160 -1.74 -15.13 -30.77
C THR A 160 -1.55 -13.65 -30.48
N PRO A 161 -0.70 -12.94 -31.23
CA PRO A 161 -0.54 -11.51 -31.06
C PRO A 161 -1.76 -10.73 -31.53
N TYR A 162 -2.09 -9.65 -30.82
CA TYR A 162 -3.09 -8.65 -31.17
C TYR A 162 -2.50 -7.62 -32.12
N ARG A 163 -3.10 -7.49 -33.29
CA ARG A 163 -2.70 -6.44 -34.23
C ARG A 163 -3.37 -5.12 -33.86
N VAL A 164 -2.62 -4.23 -33.24
CA VAL A 164 -3.08 -2.92 -32.77
C VAL A 164 -2.63 -1.83 -33.74
N GLN A 165 -3.51 -0.85 -33.99
CA GLN A 165 -3.21 0.29 -34.85
C GLN A 165 -2.84 1.52 -34.00
N PHE A 166 -1.65 2.06 -34.22
CA PHE A 166 -1.18 3.33 -33.67
C PHE A 166 -1.06 4.37 -34.79
N GLY A 167 -2.11 5.19 -34.96
CA GLY A 167 -2.20 6.12 -36.08
C GLY A 167 -2.25 5.38 -37.42
N GLU A 168 -1.26 5.56 -38.28
CA GLU A 168 -1.16 4.84 -39.57
C GLU A 168 -0.37 3.53 -39.49
N ARG A 169 0.22 3.20 -38.33
CA ARG A 169 1.07 2.01 -38.17
C ARG A 169 0.32 0.89 -37.45
N PHE A 170 0.61 -0.35 -37.83
CA PHE A 170 0.13 -1.54 -37.14
C PHE A 170 1.30 -2.21 -36.40
N GLN A 171 1.04 -2.67 -35.19
CA GLN A 171 1.98 -3.43 -34.39
C GLN A 171 1.27 -4.65 -33.77
N ASP A 172 1.95 -5.78 -33.80
CA ASP A 172 1.51 -7.01 -33.15
C ASP A 172 1.98 -7.01 -31.69
N LEU A 173 1.06 -7.17 -30.76
CA LEU A 173 1.29 -7.07 -29.31
C LEU A 173 0.77 -8.32 -28.59
N SER A 174 1.43 -8.75 -27.52
CA SER A 174 0.88 -9.77 -26.63
C SER A 174 -0.35 -9.24 -25.87
N ALA A 175 -1.16 -10.14 -25.32
CA ALA A 175 -2.28 -9.76 -24.45
C ALA A 175 -1.81 -8.89 -23.27
N GLU A 176 -0.64 -9.23 -22.71
CA GLU A 176 -0.01 -8.52 -21.60
C GLU A 176 0.42 -7.10 -22.02
N GLU A 177 0.98 -6.94 -23.22
CA GLU A 177 1.36 -5.63 -23.76
C GLU A 177 0.14 -4.75 -24.03
N VAL A 178 -0.93 -5.31 -24.59
CA VAL A 178 -2.21 -4.59 -24.79
C VAL A 178 -2.78 -4.17 -23.44
N LEU A 179 -2.84 -5.07 -22.47
CA LEU A 179 -3.34 -4.77 -21.14
C LEU A 179 -2.49 -3.70 -20.44
N ALA A 180 -1.16 -3.77 -20.55
CA ALA A 180 -0.25 -2.79 -20.00
C ALA A 180 -0.45 -1.40 -20.63
N ILE A 181 -0.69 -1.31 -21.93
CA ILE A 181 -1.00 -0.05 -22.62
C ILE A 181 -2.33 0.52 -22.11
N LEU A 182 -3.38 -0.29 -22.06
CA LEU A 182 -4.70 0.13 -21.56
C LEU A 182 -4.62 0.59 -20.10
N LEU A 183 -3.87 -0.12 -19.26
CA LEU A 183 -3.64 0.25 -17.86
C LEU A 183 -2.83 1.55 -17.74
N ARG A 184 -1.82 1.77 -18.60
CA ARG A 184 -1.00 2.99 -18.60
C ARG A 184 -1.80 4.21 -19.08
N GLU A 185 -2.64 4.05 -20.09
CA GLU A 185 -3.56 5.10 -20.54
C GLU A 185 -4.56 5.44 -19.43
N ASN A 186 -5.11 4.42 -18.77
CA ASN A 186 -5.95 4.61 -17.59
C ASN A 186 -5.20 5.30 -16.45
N GLU A 187 -3.95 4.95 -16.13
CA GLU A 187 -3.16 5.69 -15.13
C GLU A 187 -3.00 7.17 -15.49
N GLY A 188 -2.81 7.49 -16.77
CA GLY A 188 -2.74 8.87 -17.26
C GLY A 188 -4.04 9.63 -17.01
N VAL A 189 -5.18 9.00 -17.28
CA VAL A 189 -6.51 9.54 -17.00
C VAL A 189 -6.72 9.69 -15.49
N LEU A 190 -6.36 8.68 -14.70
CA LEU A 190 -6.47 8.70 -13.24
C LEU A 190 -5.61 9.80 -12.60
N ARG A 191 -4.41 10.06 -13.13
CA ARG A 191 -3.57 11.19 -12.68
C ARG A 191 -4.21 12.54 -12.96
N LYS A 192 -4.83 12.71 -14.13
CA LYS A 192 -5.56 13.95 -14.48
C LYS A 192 -6.74 14.18 -13.55
N ILE A 193 -7.57 13.17 -13.33
CA ILE A 193 -8.72 13.24 -12.40
C ILE A 193 -8.26 13.60 -10.99
N ARG A 194 -7.17 13.00 -10.49
CA ARG A 194 -6.60 13.34 -9.17
C ARG A 194 -6.08 14.78 -9.10
N GLN A 195 -5.47 15.30 -10.17
CA GLN A 195 -5.00 16.69 -10.23
C GLN A 195 -6.16 17.70 -10.29
N GLU A 196 -7.22 17.38 -11.03
CA GLU A 196 -8.42 18.21 -11.14
C GLU A 196 -9.22 18.23 -9.83
N GLY A 197 -9.31 17.10 -9.13
CA GLY A 197 -9.95 17.03 -7.81
C GLY A 197 -9.20 17.80 -6.71
N LEU A 198 -7.87 17.89 -6.78
CA LEU A 198 -7.04 18.67 -5.85
C LEU A 198 -7.10 20.19 -6.10
N ASN A 199 -7.46 20.62 -7.31
CA ASN A 199 -7.59 22.04 -7.66
C ASN A 199 -8.97 22.63 -7.36
N ASN A 200 -9.95 21.78 -7.00
CA ASN A 200 -11.35 22.15 -6.78
C ASN A 200 -11.80 22.03 -5.30
N GLY A 201 -10.87 21.86 -4.36
CA GLY A 201 -11.11 21.86 -2.91
C GLY A 201 -10.20 22.86 -2.21
#